data_AF-A0A9X8R214-F1
#
_entry.id   AF-A0A9X8R214-F1
#
_cell.length_a   1.000
_cell.length_b   1.000
_cell.length_c   1.000
_cell.angle_alpha   90.00
_cell.angle_beta   90.00
_cell.angle_gamma   90.00
#
_symmetry.space_group_name_H-M   'P 1'
#
loop_
_entity.id
_entity.type
_entity.pdbx_description
1 polymer ?
#
loop_
_entity_poly.entity_id
_entity_poly.type
_entity_poly.pdbx_seq_one_letter_code
_entity_poly.pdbx_strand_id
1 'polypeptide(L)'
;MANLYPKTQENFSQLKYAADLVDASGVVELVERWRIEDGLQVGRGGRPPYVTIRTAIVLWVHMALTKRAQLVARMSEVVAFGMKPYMRDYFSLVNEDVDLSTVEGRMDYYDEWYHRIWRGLDRVRATMEPYPQVSRHGRHTVDEWLEFMDLFGLDSKKTSKKGYEPTEEELLAEKRMARCDEFSNRLLWATVEKFGDKLGTWNGDVAVDGTAFKVSAKGNPNKQDMLAGKVPGHRKVASTPTLGNYSKGRDDHDGDAKGAKGDAMWAGEATFATMEGDGIGKEGGLPSLILGMSFHRPGAKPWQRALRSLTNVLERPELPRGRFLADRLYLPGQKAENLQVPLRKVGYDLIGDYKKNELGLQTELASGAVVVDGQLYCPVMKARQRLVNATADFQNGAIEENEYYALLEERKKLQLVPLGKPVKGDGKQRFQCPARSKTAKVTCPLVPRSQEKHPNRPKERLLESEVPTSGMCGSVCSQTSITVQNTPEDGAKFLSQGAPYGTKEWQQQYHRRNTIESRNDRVKSSRHQGHGDPTMRLMRGWAAQAISAVMSAVAANIGLLSAESRWRFPKKPTPPTTPPDGRKTRGREREGAQANPNAPPLAA
;
A
#
# COMPACT_ATOMS: atom_id res chain seq x y z
N MET A 1 19.25 -38.17 -20.24
CA MET A 1 18.65 -37.32 -19.19
C MET A 1 19.71 -36.99 -18.13
N ALA A 2 20.59 -36.04 -18.44
CA ALA A 2 21.70 -35.62 -17.58
C ALA A 2 21.36 -34.29 -16.89
N ASN A 3 21.73 -34.15 -15.61
CA ASN A 3 21.52 -33.00 -14.70
C ASN A 3 20.05 -32.66 -14.36
N LEU A 4 19.44 -33.43 -13.46
CA LEU A 4 18.17 -33.08 -12.80
C LEU A 4 18.28 -31.89 -11.81
N TYR A 5 19.49 -31.48 -11.42
CA TYR A 5 19.71 -30.41 -10.44
C TYR A 5 20.76 -29.41 -10.91
N PRO A 6 20.54 -28.10 -10.72
CA PRO A 6 21.51 -27.08 -11.12
C PRO A 6 22.81 -27.22 -10.31
N LYS A 7 23.95 -27.28 -11.00
CA LYS A 7 25.31 -27.31 -10.41
C LYS A 7 25.75 -25.97 -9.78
N THR A 8 24.82 -25.07 -9.46
CA THR A 8 25.17 -23.75 -8.94
C THR A 8 25.44 -23.84 -7.45
N GLN A 9 26.74 -23.75 -7.09
CA GLN A 9 27.13 -23.50 -5.71
C GLN A 9 26.65 -22.12 -5.26
N GLU A 10 26.11 -22.05 -4.05
CA GLU A 10 25.65 -20.81 -3.46
C GLU A 10 26.81 -19.90 -3.09
N ASN A 11 26.57 -18.60 -3.13
CA ASN A 11 27.55 -17.62 -2.67
C ASN A 11 27.36 -17.37 -1.17
N PHE A 12 28.38 -17.68 -0.37
CA PHE A 12 28.32 -17.45 1.08
C PHE A 12 28.03 -16.00 1.43
N SER A 13 28.54 -15.02 0.68
CA SER A 13 28.29 -13.61 0.99
C SER A 13 26.82 -13.22 0.82
N GLN A 14 26.11 -13.81 -0.13
CA GLN A 14 24.68 -13.57 -0.34
C GLN A 14 23.84 -14.18 0.78
N LEU A 15 24.15 -15.43 1.15
CA LEU A 15 23.51 -16.12 2.27
C LEU A 15 23.78 -15.41 3.60
N LYS A 16 25.03 -15.01 3.84
CA LYS A 16 25.41 -14.24 5.02
C LYS A 16 24.70 -12.89 5.05
N TYR A 17 24.58 -12.20 3.92
CA TYR A 17 23.85 -10.95 3.84
C TYR A 17 22.36 -11.10 4.21
N ALA A 18 21.71 -12.17 3.73
CA ALA A 18 20.36 -12.52 4.14
C ALA A 18 20.28 -12.78 5.66
N ALA A 19 21.27 -13.48 6.22
CA ALA A 19 21.38 -13.74 7.65
C ALA A 19 21.52 -12.46 8.47
N ASP A 20 22.47 -11.59 8.11
CA ASP A 20 22.72 -10.32 8.80
C ASP A 20 21.48 -9.41 8.77
N LEU A 21 20.69 -9.45 7.69
CA LEU A 21 19.43 -8.71 7.60
C LEU A 21 18.35 -9.28 8.53
N VAL A 22 18.21 -10.61 8.59
CA VAL A 22 17.26 -11.29 9.48
C VAL A 22 17.62 -11.00 10.94
N ASP A 23 18.90 -11.11 11.28
CA ASP A 23 19.39 -10.88 12.64
C ASP A 23 19.19 -9.42 13.05
N ALA A 24 19.54 -8.46 12.18
CA ALA A 24 19.34 -7.04 12.46
C ALA A 24 17.86 -6.66 12.64
N SER A 25 16.94 -7.38 12.00
CA SER A 25 15.50 -7.12 12.14
C SER A 25 14.90 -7.61 13.47
N GLY A 26 15.59 -8.48 14.21
CA GLY A 26 15.11 -9.04 15.48
C GLY A 26 13.83 -9.88 15.36
N VAL A 27 13.53 -10.40 14.16
CA VAL A 27 12.30 -11.19 13.92
C VAL A 27 12.41 -12.64 14.41
N VAL A 28 13.62 -13.13 14.64
CA VAL A 28 13.82 -14.50 15.16
C VAL A 28 13.31 -14.58 16.59
N GLU A 29 13.73 -13.63 17.42
CA GLU A 29 13.35 -13.50 18.83
C GLU A 29 11.85 -13.24 18.98
N LEU A 30 11.25 -12.48 18.04
CA LEU A 30 9.80 -12.30 17.97
C LEU A 30 9.07 -13.62 17.79
N VAL A 31 9.45 -14.39 16.77
CA VAL A 31 8.79 -15.66 16.45
C VAL A 31 8.97 -16.65 17.60
N GLU A 32 10.16 -16.73 18.19
CA GLU A 32 10.41 -17.58 19.35
C GLU A 32 9.52 -17.21 20.55
N ARG A 33 9.44 -15.91 20.87
CA ARG A 33 8.57 -15.42 21.95
C ARG A 33 7.10 -15.75 21.68
N TRP A 34 6.61 -15.51 20.47
CA TRP A 34 5.22 -15.81 20.12
C TRP A 34 4.89 -17.29 20.16
N ARG A 35 5.87 -18.16 19.87
CA ARG A 35 5.67 -19.61 20.03
C ARG A 35 5.50 -20.01 21.49
N ILE A 36 6.22 -19.36 22.40
CA ILE A 36 6.04 -19.58 23.85
C ILE A 36 4.66 -19.07 24.28
N GLU A 37 4.30 -17.84 23.89
CA GLU A 37 3.00 -17.23 24.20
C GLU A 37 1.81 -18.07 23.72
N ASP A 38 1.93 -18.70 22.54
CA ASP A 38 0.86 -19.53 21.97
C ASP A 38 0.93 -21.01 22.40
N GLY A 39 1.83 -21.37 23.33
CA GLY A 39 2.00 -22.77 23.77
C GLY A 39 2.52 -23.71 22.68
N LEU A 40 3.05 -23.18 21.57
CA LEU A 40 3.58 -23.95 20.44
C LEU A 40 4.97 -24.54 20.72
N GLN A 41 5.56 -24.23 21.87
CA GLN A 41 6.79 -24.83 22.36
C GLN A 41 6.48 -25.84 23.48
N VAL A 42 6.53 -27.12 23.12
CA VAL A 42 6.28 -28.25 24.03
C VAL A 42 7.54 -28.62 24.82
N GLY A 43 7.77 -27.95 25.97
CA GLY A 43 8.73 -28.37 27.01
C GLY A 43 10.24 -28.37 26.67
N ARG A 44 11.09 -28.63 27.68
CA ARG A 44 12.58 -28.62 27.60
C ARG A 44 13.20 -29.94 27.08
N GLY A 45 12.41 -30.92 26.62
CA GLY A 45 12.85 -32.32 26.44
C GLY A 45 12.83 -32.89 25.01
N GLY A 46 12.64 -32.08 23.97
CA GLY A 46 12.58 -32.55 22.57
C GLY A 46 13.91 -32.47 21.84
N ARG A 47 14.14 -33.38 20.86
CA ARG A 47 15.28 -33.28 19.94
C ARG A 47 15.27 -31.91 19.24
N PRO A 48 16.38 -31.16 19.22
CA PRO A 48 16.44 -29.87 18.53
C PRO A 48 16.03 -29.98 17.05
N PRO A 49 15.34 -28.97 16.50
CA PRO A 49 14.97 -28.99 15.10
C PRO A 49 16.20 -28.90 14.19
N TYR A 50 16.24 -29.71 13.13
CA TYR A 50 17.30 -29.67 12.12
C TYR A 50 17.44 -28.33 11.39
N VAL A 51 16.35 -27.58 11.27
CA VAL A 51 16.32 -26.24 10.66
C VAL A 51 15.79 -25.28 11.70
N THR A 52 16.62 -24.36 12.16
CA THR A 52 16.22 -23.35 13.15
C THR A 52 15.24 -22.34 12.55
N ILE A 53 14.55 -21.58 13.40
CA ILE A 53 13.68 -20.48 12.96
C ILE A 53 14.48 -19.46 12.14
N ARG A 54 15.66 -19.08 12.64
CA ARG A 54 16.61 -18.23 11.95
C ARG A 54 16.91 -18.76 10.55
N THR A 55 17.39 -19.99 10.43
CA THR A 55 17.77 -20.56 9.12
C THR A 55 16.58 -20.63 8.15
N ALA A 56 15.38 -20.97 8.64
CA ALA A 56 14.17 -20.98 7.81
C ALA A 56 13.84 -19.60 7.22
N ILE A 57 13.91 -18.54 8.05
CA ILE A 57 13.67 -17.15 7.59
C ILE A 57 14.77 -16.71 6.63
N VAL A 58 16.04 -17.01 6.93
CA VAL A 58 17.18 -16.67 6.06
C VAL A 58 17.05 -17.29 4.68
N LEU A 59 16.72 -18.58 4.59
CA LEU A 59 16.50 -19.24 3.31
C LEU A 59 15.38 -18.56 2.50
N TRP A 60 14.32 -18.10 3.17
CA TRP A 60 13.22 -17.40 2.53
C TRP A 60 13.61 -16.03 1.99
N VAL A 61 14.29 -15.22 2.80
CA VAL A 61 14.87 -13.93 2.38
C VAL A 61 15.85 -14.15 1.23
N HIS A 62 16.69 -15.18 1.31
CA HIS A 62 17.68 -15.51 0.27
C HIS A 62 17.03 -15.82 -1.08
N MET A 63 15.92 -16.56 -1.10
CA MET A 63 15.17 -16.81 -2.34
C MET A 63 14.73 -15.50 -2.99
N ALA A 64 14.20 -14.56 -2.20
CA ALA A 64 13.78 -13.26 -2.71
C ALA A 64 14.97 -12.41 -3.18
N LEU A 65 16.05 -12.31 -2.40
CA LEU A 65 17.26 -11.55 -2.77
C LEU A 65 17.91 -12.06 -4.06
N THR A 66 17.87 -13.38 -4.28
CA THR A 66 18.39 -14.02 -5.49
C THR A 66 17.36 -14.10 -6.63
N LYS A 67 16.18 -13.47 -6.46
CA LYS A 67 15.08 -13.46 -7.45
C LYS A 67 14.63 -14.84 -7.89
N ARG A 68 14.73 -15.83 -7.01
CA ARG A 68 14.28 -17.20 -7.23
C ARG A 68 12.88 -17.39 -6.69
N ALA A 69 12.18 -18.41 -7.21
CA ALA A 69 10.88 -18.81 -6.70
C ALA A 69 11.01 -19.16 -5.20
N GLN A 70 10.14 -18.57 -4.38
CA GLN A 70 10.10 -18.76 -2.93
C GLN A 70 9.39 -20.08 -2.57
N LEU A 71 9.88 -21.18 -3.15
CA LEU A 71 9.34 -22.52 -2.98
C LEU A 71 10.20 -23.30 -2.00
N VAL A 72 9.56 -24.12 -1.14
CA VAL A 72 10.28 -25.06 -0.27
C VAL A 72 11.23 -25.92 -1.09
N ALA A 73 10.78 -26.41 -2.25
CA ALA A 73 11.59 -27.16 -3.20
C ALA A 73 12.91 -26.45 -3.58
N ARG A 74 12.85 -25.14 -3.89
CA ARG A 74 14.06 -24.37 -4.23
C ARG A 74 14.96 -24.15 -3.03
N MET A 75 14.39 -23.95 -1.85
CA MET A 75 15.17 -23.87 -0.62
C MET A 75 15.85 -25.22 -0.29
N SER A 76 15.20 -26.34 -0.57
CA SER A 76 15.78 -27.68 -0.43
C SER A 76 16.95 -27.89 -1.38
N GLU A 77 16.84 -27.47 -2.65
CA GLU A 77 17.95 -27.53 -3.60
C GLU A 77 19.17 -26.73 -3.10
N VAL A 78 18.93 -25.53 -2.55
CA VAL A 78 19.98 -24.69 -1.95
C VAL A 78 20.71 -25.43 -0.83
N VAL A 79 19.99 -26.04 0.10
CA VAL A 79 20.61 -26.72 1.23
C VAL A 79 21.24 -28.05 0.83
N ALA A 80 20.53 -28.88 0.08
CA ALA A 80 20.99 -30.20 -0.31
C ALA A 80 22.22 -30.14 -1.22
N PHE A 81 22.22 -29.26 -2.22
CA PHE A 81 23.19 -29.29 -3.31
C PHE A 81 23.96 -27.98 -3.50
N GLY A 82 23.45 -26.85 -2.98
CA GLY A 82 24.05 -25.53 -3.18
C GLY A 82 25.05 -25.11 -2.10
N MET A 83 24.87 -25.57 -0.85
CA MET A 83 25.69 -25.17 0.29
C MET A 83 26.93 -26.04 0.47
N LYS A 84 28.09 -25.38 0.65
CA LYS A 84 29.33 -26.04 1.09
C LYS A 84 29.27 -26.36 2.59
N PRO A 85 30.08 -27.32 3.10
CA PRO A 85 30.05 -27.71 4.52
C PRO A 85 30.15 -26.53 5.50
N TYR A 86 31.09 -25.61 5.28
CA TYR A 86 31.24 -24.42 6.13
C TYR A 86 30.01 -23.50 6.14
N MET A 87 29.22 -23.47 5.06
CA MET A 87 27.97 -22.69 5.03
C MET A 87 26.90 -23.38 5.87
N ARG A 88 26.85 -24.71 5.82
CA ARG A 88 25.92 -25.53 6.62
C ARG A 88 26.24 -25.37 8.10
N ASP A 89 27.52 -25.41 8.46
CA ASP A 89 27.99 -25.16 9.82
C ASP A 89 27.55 -23.77 10.32
N TYR A 90 27.72 -22.73 9.50
CA TYR A 90 27.28 -21.37 9.81
C TYR A 90 25.76 -21.27 10.10
N PHE A 91 24.95 -22.09 9.43
CA PHE A 91 23.50 -22.15 9.62
C PHE A 91 23.04 -23.24 10.60
N SER A 92 23.98 -23.88 11.30
CA SER A 92 23.74 -25.00 12.22
C SER A 92 22.96 -26.14 11.57
N LEU A 93 23.19 -26.37 10.29
CA LEU A 93 22.62 -27.47 9.51
C LEU A 93 23.55 -28.68 9.60
N VAL A 94 22.97 -29.86 9.74
CA VAL A 94 23.74 -31.11 9.75
C VAL A 94 24.42 -31.35 8.39
N ASN A 95 25.66 -31.82 8.44
CA ASN A 95 26.33 -32.46 7.31
C ASN A 95 26.05 -33.95 7.41
N GLU A 96 25.40 -34.51 6.39
CA GLU A 96 25.05 -35.93 6.34
C GLU A 96 25.92 -36.62 5.29
N ASP A 97 26.44 -37.78 5.66
CA ASP A 97 27.17 -38.64 4.73
C ASP A 97 26.14 -39.50 3.98
N VAL A 98 25.79 -39.05 2.78
CA VAL A 98 24.77 -39.67 1.93
C VAL A 98 25.41 -40.00 0.58
N ASP A 99 25.14 -41.19 0.06
CA ASP A 99 25.58 -41.57 -1.27
C ASP A 99 24.80 -40.80 -2.35
N LEU A 100 25.39 -39.70 -2.83
CA LEU A 100 24.83 -38.87 -3.89
C LEU A 100 25.19 -39.39 -5.30
N SER A 101 25.84 -40.55 -5.43
CA SER A 101 26.20 -41.12 -6.74
C SER A 101 24.96 -41.64 -7.48
N THR A 102 23.97 -42.16 -6.76
CA THR A 102 22.71 -42.69 -7.31
C THR A 102 21.65 -41.61 -7.48
N VAL A 103 20.63 -41.87 -8.33
CA VAL A 103 19.49 -40.95 -8.50
C VAL A 103 18.63 -40.98 -7.25
N GLU A 104 18.37 -42.17 -6.73
CA GLU A 104 17.58 -42.45 -5.54
C GLU A 104 18.17 -41.75 -4.32
N GLY A 105 19.48 -41.90 -4.07
CA GLY A 105 20.15 -41.24 -2.95
C GLY A 105 20.09 -39.71 -3.02
N ARG A 106 20.15 -39.12 -4.22
CA ARG A 106 19.93 -37.67 -4.40
C ARG A 106 18.49 -37.26 -4.12
N MET A 107 17.50 -38.05 -4.56
CA MET A 107 16.09 -37.76 -4.34
C MET A 107 15.72 -37.86 -2.86
N ASP A 108 16.12 -38.94 -2.19
CA ASP A 108 15.87 -39.15 -0.75
C ASP A 108 16.46 -38.00 0.07
N TYR A 109 17.71 -37.63 -0.22
CA TYR A 109 18.37 -36.52 0.46
C TYR A 109 17.65 -35.17 0.25
N TYR A 110 17.21 -34.91 -0.97
CA TYR A 110 16.43 -33.72 -1.29
C TYR A 110 15.09 -33.69 -0.53
N ASP A 111 14.37 -34.83 -0.50
CA ASP A 111 13.06 -34.94 0.14
C ASP A 111 13.16 -34.81 1.67
N GLU A 112 14.23 -35.36 2.28
CA GLU A 112 14.51 -35.12 3.69
C GLU A 112 14.65 -33.63 4.00
N TRP A 113 15.45 -32.90 3.21
CA TRP A 113 15.61 -31.45 3.37
C TRP A 113 14.32 -30.69 3.12
N TYR A 114 13.51 -31.12 2.15
CA TYR A 114 12.17 -30.58 1.92
C TYR A 114 11.32 -30.64 3.17
N HIS A 115 11.20 -31.80 3.81
CA HIS A 115 10.38 -31.94 5.02
C HIS A 115 10.97 -31.19 6.22
N ARG A 116 12.29 -31.10 6.35
CA ARG A 116 12.96 -30.34 7.43
C ARG A 116 12.74 -28.84 7.28
N ILE A 117 12.90 -28.31 6.07
CA ILE A 117 12.67 -26.88 5.75
C ILE A 117 11.19 -26.56 5.87
N TRP A 118 10.29 -27.39 5.33
CA TRP A 118 8.85 -27.21 5.46
C TRP A 118 8.43 -27.07 6.94
N ARG A 119 8.93 -27.96 7.82
CA ARG A 119 8.68 -27.87 9.27
C ARG A 119 9.26 -26.59 9.90
N GLY A 120 10.40 -26.11 9.41
CA GLY A 120 10.99 -24.83 9.83
C GLY A 120 10.12 -23.63 9.48
N LEU A 121 9.68 -23.56 8.24
CA LEU A 121 8.79 -22.49 7.76
C LEU A 121 7.41 -22.57 8.44
N ASP A 122 6.91 -23.77 8.72
CA ASP A 122 5.63 -23.96 9.41
C ASP A 122 5.68 -23.44 10.86
N ARG A 123 6.80 -23.66 11.59
CA ARG A 123 7.03 -23.05 12.91
C ARG A 123 6.93 -21.53 12.88
N VAL A 124 7.48 -20.88 11.86
CA VAL A 124 7.40 -19.42 11.67
C VAL A 124 5.95 -19.01 11.42
N ARG A 125 5.31 -19.63 10.43
CA ARG A 125 3.96 -19.30 9.99
C ARG A 125 2.89 -19.54 11.05
N ALA A 126 3.04 -20.56 11.89
CA ALA A 126 2.05 -20.92 12.91
C ALA A 126 1.76 -19.77 13.90
N THR A 127 2.73 -18.90 14.16
CA THR A 127 2.58 -17.73 15.04
C THR A 127 1.80 -16.56 14.41
N MET A 128 1.64 -16.58 13.08
CA MET A 128 1.08 -15.49 12.27
C MET A 128 -0.13 -15.91 11.42
N GLU A 129 -0.46 -17.21 11.35
CA GLU A 129 -1.66 -17.68 10.64
C GLU A 129 -2.91 -17.32 11.42
N PRO A 130 -3.76 -16.40 10.92
CA PRO A 130 -4.94 -15.95 11.65
C PRO A 130 -5.97 -17.07 11.85
N TYR A 131 -5.98 -18.04 10.93
CA TYR A 131 -6.97 -19.10 10.85
C TYR A 131 -6.30 -20.49 10.87
N PRO A 132 -5.70 -20.91 12.01
CA PRO A 132 -4.99 -22.20 12.09
C PRO A 132 -5.89 -23.42 11.84
N GLN A 133 -7.21 -23.27 12.01
CA GLN A 133 -8.22 -24.31 11.79
C GLN A 133 -8.45 -24.59 10.29
N VAL A 134 -8.05 -23.66 9.41
CA VAL A 134 -8.15 -23.87 7.97
C VAL A 134 -7.08 -24.87 7.54
N SER A 135 -7.49 -26.11 7.27
CA SER A 135 -6.60 -27.16 6.79
C SER A 135 -5.80 -26.72 5.57
N ARG A 136 -4.50 -27.02 5.60
CA ARG A 136 -3.56 -26.75 4.51
C ARG A 136 -3.37 -27.97 3.60
N HIS A 137 -3.74 -29.16 4.10
CA HIS A 137 -3.56 -30.45 3.43
C HIS A 137 -4.74 -30.76 2.51
N GLY A 138 -5.96 -30.43 2.93
CA GLY A 138 -7.20 -30.60 2.15
C GLY A 138 -7.83 -29.28 1.75
N ARG A 139 -8.82 -29.35 0.85
CA ARG A 139 -9.73 -28.22 0.55
C ARG A 139 -11.05 -28.47 1.29
N HIS A 140 -11.59 -27.42 1.90
CA HIS A 140 -12.91 -27.45 2.52
C HIS A 140 -14.02 -27.58 1.46
N THR A 141 -15.12 -28.22 1.83
CA THR A 141 -16.40 -28.14 1.10
C THR A 141 -17.03 -26.76 1.31
N VAL A 142 -18.11 -26.45 0.58
CA VAL A 142 -18.88 -25.22 0.79
C VAL A 142 -19.56 -25.26 2.15
N ASP A 143 -20.09 -26.41 2.59
CA ASP A 143 -20.74 -26.55 3.90
C ASP A 143 -19.75 -26.30 5.05
N GLU A 144 -18.58 -27.00 5.03
CA GLU A 144 -17.49 -26.79 5.99
C GLU A 144 -17.02 -25.33 6.01
N TRP A 145 -16.97 -24.69 4.84
CA TRP A 145 -16.55 -23.29 4.72
C TRP A 145 -17.59 -22.30 5.26
N LEU A 146 -18.88 -22.55 5.06
CA LEU A 146 -19.95 -21.70 5.61
C LEU A 146 -20.00 -21.76 7.13
N GLU A 147 -19.83 -22.95 7.72
CA GLU A 147 -19.68 -23.13 9.17
C GLU A 147 -18.47 -22.34 9.69
N PHE A 148 -17.32 -22.46 9.02
CA PHE A 148 -16.13 -21.69 9.35
C PHE A 148 -16.37 -20.16 9.26
N MET A 149 -17.03 -19.68 8.21
CA MET A 149 -17.30 -18.25 8.04
C MET A 149 -18.16 -17.66 9.16
N ASP A 150 -19.13 -18.42 9.68
CA ASP A 150 -19.99 -17.96 10.76
C ASP A 150 -19.24 -17.89 12.10
N LEU A 151 -18.39 -18.89 12.38
CA LEU A 151 -17.56 -18.96 13.59
C LEU A 151 -16.51 -17.85 13.67
N PHE A 152 -15.83 -17.52 12.56
CA PHE A 152 -14.68 -16.61 12.55
C PHE A 152 -15.02 -15.18 12.11
N GLY A 153 -16.30 -14.83 12.04
CA GLY A 153 -16.73 -13.46 11.74
C GLY A 153 -16.19 -12.91 10.42
N LEU A 154 -15.92 -13.78 9.43
CA LEU A 154 -15.48 -13.37 8.08
C LEU A 154 -16.57 -12.60 7.33
N ASP A 155 -17.78 -12.48 7.92
CA ASP A 155 -18.85 -11.60 7.49
C ASP A 155 -18.68 -10.17 8.04
N SER A 156 -18.20 -9.26 7.19
CA SER A 156 -18.06 -7.84 7.50
C SER A 156 -19.37 -7.16 7.93
N LYS A 157 -20.54 -7.71 7.56
CA LYS A 157 -21.85 -7.20 7.98
C LYS A 157 -22.20 -7.59 9.41
N LYS A 158 -21.69 -8.72 9.90
CA LYS A 158 -21.88 -9.18 11.29
C LYS A 158 -21.04 -8.33 12.23
N THR A 159 -19.76 -8.15 11.91
CA THR A 159 -18.77 -7.46 12.75
C THR A 159 -18.92 -5.93 12.77
N SER A 160 -19.74 -5.35 11.88
CA SER A 160 -19.97 -3.90 11.82
C SER A 160 -21.21 -3.43 12.61
N LYS A 161 -21.93 -4.36 13.27
CA LYS A 161 -23.08 -4.02 14.12
C LYS A 161 -22.63 -3.28 15.38
N LYS A 162 -23.41 -2.27 15.78
CA LYS A 162 -23.19 -1.55 17.04
C LYS A 162 -23.35 -2.50 18.22
N GLY A 163 -22.40 -2.51 19.15
CA GLY A 163 -22.39 -3.41 20.32
C GLY A 163 -21.92 -4.84 20.01
N TYR A 164 -21.30 -5.06 18.85
CA TYR A 164 -20.65 -6.33 18.54
C TYR A 164 -19.38 -6.50 19.38
N GLU A 165 -19.31 -7.60 20.12
CA GLU A 165 -18.12 -8.03 20.84
C GLU A 165 -17.42 -9.14 20.05
N PRO A 166 -16.11 -9.00 19.73
CA PRO A 166 -15.37 -10.04 19.00
C PRO A 166 -15.25 -11.35 19.79
N THR A 167 -15.30 -12.48 19.09
CA THR A 167 -15.05 -13.80 19.70
C THR A 167 -13.57 -14.02 20.02
N GLU A 168 -13.24 -15.02 20.84
CA GLU A 168 -11.84 -15.40 21.12
C GLU A 168 -11.07 -15.73 19.84
N GLU A 169 -11.73 -16.38 18.87
CA GLU A 169 -11.16 -16.71 17.57
C GLU A 169 -10.85 -15.46 16.73
N GLU A 170 -11.74 -14.47 16.73
CA GLU A 170 -11.51 -13.20 16.03
C GLU A 170 -10.38 -12.40 16.67
N LEU A 171 -10.31 -12.39 18.01
CA LEU A 171 -9.23 -11.76 18.76
C LEU A 171 -7.89 -12.45 18.46
N LEU A 172 -7.86 -13.79 18.39
CA LEU A 172 -6.68 -14.55 17.99
C LEU A 172 -6.28 -14.24 16.53
N ALA A 173 -7.24 -14.19 15.62
CA ALA A 173 -6.99 -13.85 14.22
C ALA A 173 -6.38 -12.45 14.10
N GLU A 174 -6.94 -11.45 14.80
CA GLU A 174 -6.42 -10.09 14.83
C GLU A 174 -5.03 -10.01 15.45
N LYS A 175 -4.80 -10.70 16.57
CA LYS A 175 -3.47 -10.83 17.21
C LYS A 175 -2.44 -11.36 16.23
N ARG A 176 -2.76 -12.42 15.47
CA ARG A 176 -1.82 -13.05 14.53
C ARG A 176 -1.61 -12.25 13.26
N MET A 177 -2.63 -11.53 12.77
CA MET A 177 -2.45 -10.54 11.70
C MET A 177 -1.53 -9.41 12.14
N ALA A 178 -1.73 -8.87 13.35
CA ALA A 178 -0.86 -7.83 13.91
C ALA A 178 0.59 -8.29 14.07
N ARG A 179 0.81 -9.55 14.49
CA ARG A 179 2.16 -10.16 14.49
C ARG A 179 2.77 -10.23 13.08
N CYS A 180 1.97 -10.54 12.06
CA CYS A 180 2.45 -10.53 10.68
C CYS A 180 2.82 -9.12 10.21
N ASP A 181 2.05 -8.10 10.61
CA ASP A 181 2.36 -6.69 10.34
C ASP A 181 3.69 -6.31 11.04
N GLU A 182 3.87 -6.67 12.32
CA GLU A 182 5.11 -6.41 13.07
C GLU A 182 6.34 -7.12 12.45
N PHE A 183 6.21 -8.41 12.14
CA PHE A 183 7.25 -9.19 11.48
C PHE A 183 7.68 -8.55 10.15
N SER A 184 6.69 -8.14 9.35
CA SER A 184 6.90 -7.52 8.04
C SER A 184 7.58 -6.16 8.17
N ASN A 185 7.09 -5.33 9.09
CA ASN A 185 7.60 -3.98 9.31
C ASN A 185 9.03 -4.00 9.84
N ARG A 186 9.40 -4.92 10.75
CA ARG A 186 10.78 -5.04 11.23
C ARG A 186 11.77 -5.43 10.13
N LEU A 187 11.41 -6.39 9.29
CA LEU A 187 12.24 -6.79 8.14
C LEU A 187 12.44 -5.63 7.15
N LEU A 188 11.36 -4.90 6.83
CA LEU A 188 11.46 -3.74 5.95
C LEU A 188 12.29 -2.63 6.59
N TRP A 189 12.10 -2.36 7.87
CA TRP A 189 12.85 -1.32 8.56
C TRP A 189 14.36 -1.63 8.63
N ALA A 190 14.73 -2.90 8.84
CA ALA A 190 16.13 -3.32 8.79
C ALA A 190 16.78 -3.04 7.41
N THR A 191 16.01 -2.96 6.32
CA THR A 191 16.52 -2.48 5.03
C THR A 191 16.64 -0.96 4.95
N VAL A 192 15.73 -0.22 5.59
CA VAL A 192 15.76 1.26 5.66
C VAL A 192 16.95 1.73 6.47
N GLU A 193 17.28 1.06 7.58
CA GLU A 193 18.43 1.40 8.42
C GLU A 193 19.77 1.27 7.69
N LYS A 194 19.85 0.39 6.68
CA LYS A 194 21.05 0.32 5.81
C LYS A 194 21.28 1.58 4.98
N PHE A 195 20.29 2.46 4.88
CA PHE A 195 20.44 3.76 4.23
C PHE A 195 21.22 4.77 5.09
N GLY A 196 21.29 4.54 6.42
CA GLY A 196 22.07 5.34 7.36
C GLY A 196 21.62 6.80 7.47
N ASP A 197 22.57 7.69 7.77
CA ASP A 197 22.34 9.10 8.13
C ASP A 197 21.58 9.92 7.06
N LYS A 198 21.63 9.48 5.79
CA LYS A 198 20.93 10.15 4.69
C LYS A 198 19.41 10.20 4.90
N LEU A 199 18.85 9.28 5.67
CA LEU A 199 17.43 9.28 6.04
C LEU A 199 17.04 10.62 6.71
N GLY A 200 17.96 11.28 7.41
CA GLY A 200 17.72 12.58 8.04
C GLY A 200 17.44 13.74 7.07
N THR A 201 17.70 13.57 5.77
CA THR A 201 17.38 14.58 4.74
C THR A 201 16.01 14.40 4.11
N TRP A 202 15.34 13.27 4.38
CA TRP A 202 13.97 13.03 3.94
C TRP A 202 13.01 13.98 4.69
N ASN A 203 12.04 14.54 3.99
CA ASN A 203 11.08 15.49 4.56
C ASN A 203 9.85 14.83 5.21
N GLY A 204 9.77 13.49 5.20
CA GLY A 204 8.67 12.76 5.78
C GLY A 204 7.46 12.58 4.86
N ASP A 205 7.55 12.91 3.56
CA ASP A 205 6.47 12.64 2.62
C ASP A 205 6.32 11.12 2.38
N VAL A 206 5.11 10.59 2.47
CA VAL A 206 4.79 9.17 2.28
C VAL A 206 3.66 9.00 1.27
N ALA A 207 3.72 7.94 0.47
CA ALA A 207 2.58 7.44 -0.29
C ALA A 207 2.10 6.10 0.27
N VAL A 208 0.79 5.87 0.25
CA VAL A 208 0.18 4.60 0.63
C VAL A 208 -0.73 4.08 -0.47
N ASP A 209 -0.59 2.80 -0.80
CA ASP A 209 -1.37 2.14 -1.85
C ASP A 209 -1.49 0.64 -1.58
N GLY A 210 -2.65 0.09 -1.94
CA GLY A 210 -2.95 -1.34 -1.84
C GLY A 210 -2.61 -2.07 -3.14
N THR A 211 -1.96 -3.23 -3.06
CA THR A 211 -1.55 -3.98 -4.23
C THR A 211 -1.88 -5.47 -4.10
N ALA A 212 -2.73 -5.96 -5.01
CA ALA A 212 -3.20 -7.34 -4.99
C ALA A 212 -2.19 -8.32 -5.62
N PHE A 213 -1.98 -9.45 -4.97
CA PHE A 213 -1.17 -10.58 -5.41
C PHE A 213 -2.05 -11.80 -5.66
N LYS A 214 -2.21 -12.14 -6.94
CA LYS A 214 -3.01 -13.29 -7.38
C LYS A 214 -2.46 -14.59 -6.78
N VAL A 215 -3.32 -15.47 -6.29
CA VAL A 215 -2.94 -16.82 -5.84
C VAL A 215 -3.28 -17.85 -6.92
N SER A 216 -2.56 -18.97 -6.94
CA SER A 216 -2.76 -20.08 -7.88
C SER A 216 -4.06 -20.85 -7.58
N ALA A 217 -5.23 -20.26 -7.86
CA ALA A 217 -6.52 -20.94 -7.83
C ALA A 217 -7.64 -20.09 -8.45
N LYS A 218 -8.75 -20.75 -8.81
CA LYS A 218 -10.06 -20.08 -8.88
C LYS A 218 -10.52 -19.77 -7.45
N GLY A 219 -11.08 -18.57 -7.25
CA GLY A 219 -11.54 -18.13 -5.93
C GLY A 219 -12.72 -18.93 -5.40
N ASN A 220 -13.15 -18.60 -4.18
CA ASN A 220 -14.36 -19.18 -3.62
C ASN A 220 -15.59 -18.85 -4.50
N PRO A 221 -16.61 -19.72 -4.54
CA PRO A 221 -17.91 -19.32 -5.05
C PRO A 221 -18.43 -18.08 -4.31
N ASN A 222 -19.31 -17.31 -4.94
CA ASN A 222 -19.85 -16.11 -4.29
C ASN A 222 -20.62 -16.51 -3.02
N LYS A 223 -20.41 -15.76 -1.93
CA LYS A 223 -21.01 -16.04 -0.62
C LYS A 223 -22.54 -16.13 -0.67
N GLN A 224 -23.20 -15.22 -1.38
CA GLN A 224 -24.67 -15.22 -1.47
C GLN A 224 -25.19 -16.44 -2.23
N ASP A 225 -24.48 -16.86 -3.29
CA ASP A 225 -24.86 -18.05 -4.05
C ASP A 225 -24.64 -19.34 -3.22
N MET A 226 -23.62 -19.38 -2.36
CA MET A 226 -23.41 -20.47 -1.39
C MET A 226 -24.56 -20.51 -0.36
N LEU A 227 -24.85 -19.38 0.29
CA LEU A 227 -25.93 -19.28 1.29
C LEU A 227 -27.33 -19.58 0.71
N ALA A 228 -27.56 -19.25 -0.57
CA ALA A 228 -28.81 -19.52 -1.26
C ALA A 228 -28.90 -20.96 -1.82
N GLY A 229 -27.93 -21.84 -1.53
CA GLY A 229 -27.95 -23.23 -2.00
C GLY A 229 -27.75 -23.40 -3.52
N LYS A 230 -27.34 -22.34 -4.24
CA LYS A 230 -27.09 -22.39 -5.70
C LYS A 230 -25.78 -23.09 -6.04
N VAL A 231 -24.92 -23.28 -5.04
CA VAL A 231 -23.67 -24.02 -5.14
C VAL A 231 -23.81 -25.28 -4.29
N PRO A 232 -23.56 -26.48 -4.84
CA PRO A 232 -23.66 -27.71 -4.05
C PRO A 232 -22.73 -27.69 -2.84
N GLY A 233 -23.25 -28.06 -1.67
CA GLY A 233 -22.52 -28.03 -0.40
C GLY A 233 -21.21 -28.83 -0.40
N HIS A 234 -21.17 -29.97 -1.08
CA HIS A 234 -19.98 -30.81 -1.23
C HIS A 234 -18.90 -30.24 -2.18
N ARG A 235 -19.19 -29.15 -2.92
CA ARG A 235 -18.21 -28.53 -3.83
C ARG A 235 -17.03 -27.98 -3.02
N LYS A 236 -15.80 -28.13 -3.52
CA LYS A 236 -14.61 -27.61 -2.84
C LYS A 236 -14.39 -26.11 -3.05
N VAL A 237 -14.10 -25.37 -1.97
CA VAL A 237 -13.67 -23.95 -1.99
C VAL A 237 -12.17 -23.80 -2.24
N ALA A 238 -11.64 -22.59 -2.43
CA ALA A 238 -10.23 -22.39 -2.80
C ALA A 238 -9.25 -23.01 -1.77
N SER A 239 -8.02 -23.33 -2.21
CA SER A 239 -6.97 -23.89 -1.33
C SER A 239 -6.40 -22.90 -0.32
N THR A 240 -6.66 -21.60 -0.53
CA THR A 240 -6.44 -20.54 0.47
C THR A 240 -7.74 -19.74 0.54
N PRO A 241 -8.77 -20.28 1.22
CA PRO A 241 -10.14 -19.76 1.14
C PRO A 241 -10.34 -18.47 1.94
N THR A 242 -9.38 -18.09 2.78
CA THR A 242 -9.40 -16.89 3.64
C THR A 242 -8.96 -15.60 2.94
N LEU A 243 -8.58 -15.69 1.66
CA LEU A 243 -8.30 -14.53 0.80
C LEU A 243 -9.59 -14.02 0.15
N GLY A 244 -9.49 -13.12 -0.83
CA GLY A 244 -10.67 -12.47 -1.40
C GLY A 244 -10.59 -12.23 -2.90
N ASN A 245 -11.73 -11.91 -3.49
CA ASN A 245 -11.80 -11.45 -4.87
C ASN A 245 -11.30 -10.01 -4.95
N TYR A 246 -10.38 -9.75 -5.88
CA TYR A 246 -9.99 -8.42 -6.29
C TYR A 246 -10.53 -8.16 -7.70
N SER A 247 -11.14 -7.00 -7.91
CA SER A 247 -11.57 -6.54 -9.24
C SER A 247 -11.13 -5.10 -9.47
N LYS A 248 -10.44 -4.84 -10.59
CA LYS A 248 -10.15 -3.47 -11.04
C LYS A 248 -11.44 -2.85 -11.60
N GLY A 249 -11.71 -1.59 -11.25
CA GLY A 249 -12.80 -0.80 -11.85
C GLY A 249 -14.20 -0.96 -11.26
N ARG A 250 -14.37 -1.62 -10.11
CA ARG A 250 -15.61 -1.52 -9.32
C ARG A 250 -15.41 -0.54 -8.17
N ASP A 251 -16.44 0.22 -7.84
CA ASP A 251 -16.46 1.07 -6.64
C ASP A 251 -16.54 0.26 -5.32
N ASP A 252 -16.93 -1.02 -5.42
CA ASP A 252 -17.04 -1.95 -4.29
C ASP A 252 -15.86 -2.93 -4.31
N HIS A 253 -15.03 -2.83 -3.27
CA HIS A 253 -13.81 -3.61 -3.07
C HIS A 253 -13.92 -4.55 -1.86
N ASP A 254 -15.12 -4.87 -1.38
CA ASP A 254 -15.35 -5.66 -0.15
C ASP A 254 -14.73 -7.08 -0.09
N GLY A 255 -14.09 -7.53 -1.17
CA GLY A 255 -13.45 -8.85 -1.28
C GLY A 255 -14.44 -9.99 -1.53
N ASP A 256 -15.74 -9.72 -1.44
CA ASP A 256 -16.86 -10.67 -1.54
C ASP A 256 -17.71 -10.43 -2.81
N ALA A 257 -17.50 -9.29 -3.48
CA ALA A 257 -18.18 -8.91 -4.71
C ALA A 257 -18.09 -9.98 -5.81
N LYS A 258 -19.16 -10.08 -6.62
CA LYS A 258 -19.16 -10.91 -7.83
C LYS A 258 -18.02 -10.46 -8.74
N GLY A 259 -17.16 -11.37 -9.17
CA GLY A 259 -16.13 -11.05 -10.18
C GLY A 259 -16.78 -10.46 -11.43
N ALA A 260 -16.31 -9.30 -11.89
CA ALA A 260 -16.72 -8.80 -13.21
C ALA A 260 -16.13 -9.72 -14.29
N LYS A 261 -16.82 -9.86 -15.43
CA LYS A 261 -16.22 -10.52 -16.61
C LYS A 261 -14.99 -9.70 -17.02
N GLY A 262 -13.80 -10.29 -16.96
CA GLY A 262 -12.55 -9.70 -17.47
C GLY A 262 -11.38 -9.70 -16.47
N ASP A 263 -11.55 -9.07 -15.30
CA ASP A 263 -10.41 -8.66 -14.46
C ASP A 263 -10.48 -9.08 -12.97
N ALA A 264 -11.35 -10.04 -12.63
CA ALA A 264 -11.44 -10.57 -11.27
C ALA A 264 -10.34 -11.61 -10.98
N MET A 265 -9.64 -11.47 -9.86
CA MET A 265 -8.64 -12.44 -9.40
C MET A 265 -8.80 -12.78 -7.92
N TRP A 266 -8.55 -14.03 -7.54
CA TRP A 266 -8.42 -14.43 -6.14
C TRP A 266 -7.03 -14.02 -5.62
N ALA A 267 -6.97 -13.17 -4.62
CA ALA A 267 -5.74 -12.52 -4.22
C ALA A 267 -5.70 -12.23 -2.72
N GLY A 268 -4.48 -12.13 -2.19
CA GLY A 268 -4.20 -11.32 -1.01
C GLY A 268 -3.72 -9.94 -1.45
N GLU A 269 -3.79 -8.96 -0.58
CA GLU A 269 -3.43 -7.59 -0.87
C GLU A 269 -2.46 -7.07 0.20
N ALA A 270 -1.31 -6.56 -0.24
CA ALA A 270 -0.39 -5.82 0.61
C ALA A 270 -0.65 -4.33 0.44
N THR A 271 -0.79 -3.61 1.55
CA THR A 271 -0.71 -2.15 1.59
C THR A 271 0.72 -1.76 1.92
N PHE A 272 1.37 -1.04 1.00
CA PHE A 272 2.71 -0.52 1.23
C PHE A 272 2.65 0.96 1.62
N ALA A 273 3.53 1.36 2.53
CA ALA A 273 3.91 2.76 2.70
C ALA A 273 5.27 2.98 2.06
N THR A 274 5.41 3.98 1.18
CA THR A 274 6.65 4.26 0.47
C THR A 274 7.17 5.66 0.78
N MET A 275 8.49 5.77 0.81
CA MET A 275 9.18 7.05 0.94
C MET A 275 8.96 7.87 -0.32
N GLU A 276 8.46 9.09 -0.15
CA GLU A 276 8.22 10.07 -1.20
C GLU A 276 8.88 11.39 -0.86
N GLY A 277 8.95 12.27 -1.85
CA GLY A 277 9.44 13.64 -1.71
C GLY A 277 9.93 14.17 -3.04
N ASP A 278 10.36 15.42 -3.06
CA ASP A 278 10.99 15.96 -4.27
C ASP A 278 12.36 15.28 -4.51
N GLY A 279 12.67 14.99 -5.77
CA GLY A 279 13.90 14.26 -6.15
C GLY A 279 13.96 12.78 -5.74
N ILE A 280 13.03 12.28 -4.91
CA ILE A 280 13.05 10.90 -4.44
C ILE A 280 12.77 9.92 -5.59
N GLY A 281 13.54 8.83 -5.63
CA GLY A 281 13.50 7.83 -6.69
C GLY A 281 14.14 8.26 -8.01
N LYS A 282 14.74 9.46 -8.08
CA LYS A 282 15.47 9.98 -9.24
C LYS A 282 16.98 9.90 -9.03
N GLU A 283 17.74 9.87 -10.13
CA GLU A 283 19.20 9.88 -10.12
C GLU A 283 19.73 11.07 -9.31
N GLY A 284 20.64 10.81 -8.36
CA GLY A 284 21.17 11.81 -7.43
C GLY A 284 20.31 12.10 -6.19
N GLY A 285 19.07 11.61 -6.13
CA GLY A 285 18.17 11.73 -4.98
C GLY A 285 18.18 10.51 -4.05
N LEU A 286 17.32 10.53 -3.01
CA LEU A 286 17.14 9.39 -2.11
C LEU A 286 16.34 8.27 -2.80
N PRO A 287 16.60 6.98 -2.51
CA PRO A 287 15.82 5.89 -3.07
C PRO A 287 14.43 5.87 -2.43
N SER A 288 13.37 5.75 -3.23
CA SER A 288 12.02 5.57 -2.68
C SER A 288 11.87 4.16 -2.11
N LEU A 289 12.23 4.00 -0.84
CA LEU A 289 12.15 2.72 -0.13
C LEU A 289 10.71 2.44 0.33
N ILE A 290 10.37 1.16 0.42
CA ILE A 290 9.17 0.68 1.11
C ILE A 290 9.46 0.75 2.62
N LEU A 291 8.72 1.57 3.34
CA LEU A 291 8.90 1.86 4.77
C LEU A 291 8.20 0.84 5.66
N GLY A 292 7.13 0.22 5.17
CA GLY A 292 6.37 -0.79 5.88
C GLY A 292 5.28 -1.40 5.02
N MET A 293 4.69 -2.48 5.53
CA MET A 293 3.66 -3.27 4.86
C MET A 293 2.61 -3.73 5.87
N SER A 294 1.35 -3.74 5.43
CA SER A 294 0.30 -4.54 6.06
C SER A 294 -0.36 -5.44 5.01
N PHE A 295 -0.86 -6.61 5.41
CA PHE A 295 -1.45 -7.58 4.47
C PHE A 295 -2.86 -7.96 4.89
N HIS A 296 -3.76 -8.18 3.93
CA HIS A 296 -5.08 -8.74 4.18
C HIS A 296 -5.72 -9.29 2.89
N ARG A 297 -6.94 -9.85 2.96
CA ARG A 297 -7.80 -9.97 1.77
C ARG A 297 -8.11 -8.59 1.16
N PRO A 298 -8.26 -8.47 -0.17
CA PRO A 298 -8.56 -7.21 -0.87
C PRO A 298 -9.68 -6.40 -0.24
N GLY A 299 -9.47 -5.07 -0.17
CA GLY A 299 -10.38 -4.04 0.33
C GLY A 299 -10.94 -4.18 1.76
N ALA A 300 -10.52 -5.22 2.50
CA ALA A 300 -10.82 -5.31 3.92
C ALA A 300 -9.98 -4.32 4.73
N LYS A 301 -10.63 -3.60 5.64
CA LYS A 301 -10.04 -2.66 6.61
C LYS A 301 -8.97 -1.71 6.01
N PRO A 302 -9.25 -0.96 4.91
CA PRO A 302 -8.22 -0.18 4.21
C PRO A 302 -7.50 0.82 5.12
N TRP A 303 -8.24 1.59 5.93
CA TRP A 303 -7.65 2.57 6.84
C TRP A 303 -6.71 1.93 7.88
N GLN A 304 -7.06 0.77 8.45
CA GLN A 304 -6.21 0.08 9.43
C GLN A 304 -4.92 -0.35 8.79
N ARG A 305 -4.98 -0.90 7.58
CA ARG A 305 -3.81 -1.36 6.84
C ARG A 305 -2.87 -0.21 6.47
N ALA A 306 -3.42 0.95 6.11
CA ALA A 306 -2.63 2.16 5.88
C ALA A 306 -1.89 2.64 7.14
N LEU A 307 -2.55 2.66 8.29
CA LEU A 307 -1.90 3.02 9.55
C LEU A 307 -0.85 1.98 9.97
N ARG A 308 -1.14 0.69 9.78
CA ARG A 308 -0.21 -0.39 10.12
C ARG A 308 1.01 -0.44 9.22
N SER A 309 0.88 -0.13 7.93
CA SER A 309 2.06 0.00 7.05
C SER A 309 2.93 1.20 7.41
N LEU A 310 2.39 2.20 8.13
CA LEU A 310 3.12 3.36 8.63
C LEU A 310 3.71 3.17 10.04
N THR A 311 3.46 2.04 10.72
CA THR A 311 3.88 1.80 12.11
C THR A 311 5.34 2.19 12.36
N ASN A 312 6.26 1.77 11.49
CA ASN A 312 7.68 2.09 11.61
C ASN A 312 7.97 3.60 11.69
N VAL A 313 7.23 4.42 10.94
CA VAL A 313 7.40 5.88 10.92
C VAL A 313 6.66 6.54 12.08
N LEU A 314 5.51 5.99 12.47
CA LEU A 314 4.68 6.53 13.55
C LEU A 314 5.31 6.31 14.93
N GLU A 315 5.96 5.17 15.16
CA GLU A 315 6.62 4.84 16.43
C GLU A 315 7.95 5.59 16.65
N ARG A 316 8.44 6.30 15.63
CA ARG A 316 9.75 6.97 15.62
C ARG A 316 9.59 8.50 15.64
N PRO A 317 9.32 9.12 16.81
CA PRO A 317 8.97 10.54 16.92
C PRO A 317 10.03 11.51 16.37
N GLU A 318 11.27 11.07 16.20
CA GLU A 318 12.38 11.80 15.59
C GLU A 318 12.25 11.98 14.07
N LEU A 319 11.50 11.12 13.37
CA LEU A 319 11.35 11.22 11.92
C LEU A 319 10.43 12.39 11.52
N PRO A 320 10.65 13.06 10.39
CA PRO A 320 9.75 14.13 9.97
C PRO A 320 8.39 13.59 9.51
N ARG A 321 7.36 14.44 9.62
CA ARG A 321 6.03 14.20 9.03
C ARG A 321 5.79 15.28 8.01
N GLY A 322 5.76 14.84 6.76
CA GLY A 322 5.48 15.70 5.61
C GLY A 322 4.04 15.50 5.17
N ARG A 323 3.88 15.10 3.91
CA ARG A 323 2.59 14.82 3.29
C ARG A 323 2.28 13.34 3.27
N PHE A 324 1.01 13.00 3.49
CA PHE A 324 0.46 11.68 3.23
C PHE A 324 -0.30 11.73 1.90
N LEU A 325 0.15 10.92 0.93
CA LEU A 325 -0.44 10.80 -0.40
C LEU A 325 -1.14 9.46 -0.54
N ALA A 326 -2.41 9.46 -0.95
CA ALA A 326 -3.14 8.23 -1.24
C ALA A 326 -4.26 8.47 -2.25
N ASP A 327 -4.78 7.39 -2.83
CA ASP A 327 -5.91 7.47 -3.76
C ASP A 327 -7.25 7.68 -3.03
N ARG A 328 -8.33 7.67 -3.83
CA ARG A 328 -9.71 7.87 -3.40
C ARG A 328 -10.23 6.79 -2.45
N LEU A 329 -9.63 5.60 -2.39
CA LEU A 329 -9.99 4.59 -1.41
C LEU A 329 -9.67 5.09 0.00
N TYR A 330 -8.55 5.79 0.15
CA TYR A 330 -8.07 6.33 1.42
C TYR A 330 -8.58 7.76 1.67
N LEU A 331 -8.32 8.67 0.72
CA LEU A 331 -8.62 10.09 0.82
C LEU A 331 -9.56 10.53 -0.31
N PRO A 332 -10.84 10.88 -0.04
CA PRO A 332 -11.53 10.94 1.25
C PRO A 332 -12.32 9.67 1.62
N GLY A 333 -12.10 8.54 0.93
CA GLY A 333 -12.96 7.35 1.01
C GLY A 333 -13.14 6.73 2.39
N GLN A 334 -12.22 6.98 3.33
CA GLN A 334 -12.34 6.51 4.71
C GLN A 334 -13.07 7.50 5.62
N LYS A 335 -13.64 6.98 6.71
CA LYS A 335 -14.19 7.79 7.82
C LYS A 335 -13.10 8.68 8.41
N ALA A 336 -13.42 9.96 8.62
CA ALA A 336 -12.45 10.96 9.05
C ALA A 336 -11.76 10.59 10.37
N GLU A 337 -12.53 10.05 11.31
CA GLU A 337 -12.11 9.62 12.65
C GLU A 337 -11.10 8.47 12.59
N ASN A 338 -11.18 7.66 11.53
CA ASN A 338 -10.36 6.47 11.38
C ASN A 338 -9.00 6.76 10.72
N LEU A 339 -8.92 7.72 9.79
CA LEU A 339 -7.71 7.95 9.01
C LEU A 339 -7.25 9.41 9.00
N GLN A 340 -8.09 10.33 8.51
CA GLN A 340 -7.69 11.72 8.29
C GLN A 340 -7.34 12.43 9.61
N VAL A 341 -8.20 12.30 10.63
CA VAL A 341 -8.00 12.88 11.96
C VAL A 341 -6.72 12.37 12.62
N PRO A 342 -6.48 11.04 12.75
CA PRO A 342 -5.26 10.54 13.39
C PRO A 342 -3.99 10.92 12.62
N LEU A 343 -4.01 10.92 11.27
CA LEU A 343 -2.85 11.35 10.47
C LEU A 343 -2.49 12.82 10.71
N ARG A 344 -3.48 13.72 10.83
CA ARG A 344 -3.21 15.13 11.16
C ARG A 344 -2.72 15.31 12.59
N LYS A 345 -3.23 14.52 13.56
CA LYS A 345 -2.73 14.56 14.95
C LYS A 345 -1.25 14.25 15.04
N VAL A 346 -0.74 13.32 14.23
CA VAL A 346 0.70 12.98 14.19
C VAL A 346 1.52 13.93 13.30
N GLY A 347 0.86 14.84 12.58
CA GLY A 347 1.50 15.95 11.85
C GLY A 347 1.59 15.79 10.34
N TYR A 348 0.83 14.87 9.72
CA TYR A 348 0.78 14.76 8.27
C TYR A 348 -0.17 15.78 7.64
N ASP A 349 0.27 16.38 6.55
CA ASP A 349 -0.59 17.09 5.61
C ASP A 349 -1.21 16.10 4.62
N LEU A 350 -2.52 16.15 4.40
CA LEU A 350 -3.19 15.15 3.55
C LEU A 350 -3.33 15.65 2.12
N ILE A 351 -2.97 14.80 1.15
CA ILE A 351 -3.15 15.07 -0.28
C ILE A 351 -3.82 13.86 -0.93
N GLY A 352 -5.05 14.08 -1.40
CA GLY A 352 -5.85 13.09 -2.09
C GLY A 352 -6.61 13.67 -3.26
N ASP A 353 -7.48 12.85 -3.83
CA ASP A 353 -8.32 13.15 -4.98
C ASP A 353 -9.80 12.90 -4.63
N TYR A 354 -10.73 13.53 -5.33
CA TYR A 354 -12.16 13.50 -5.02
C TYR A 354 -12.96 12.79 -6.10
N LYS A 355 -14.03 12.08 -5.71
CA LYS A 355 -15.00 11.57 -6.68
C LYS A 355 -15.76 12.74 -7.31
N LYS A 356 -16.32 12.53 -8.51
CA LYS A 356 -17.07 13.58 -9.24
C LYS A 356 -18.20 14.20 -8.41
N ASN A 357 -18.87 13.41 -7.59
CA ASN A 357 -19.95 13.85 -6.70
C ASN A 357 -19.46 14.44 -5.36
N GLU A 358 -18.15 14.51 -5.15
CA GLU A 358 -17.51 15.12 -3.98
C GLU A 358 -16.75 16.41 -4.35
N LEU A 359 -16.89 16.88 -5.60
CA LEU A 359 -16.36 18.15 -6.08
C LEU A 359 -17.35 19.28 -5.85
N GLY A 360 -16.84 20.52 -5.81
CA GLY A 360 -17.59 21.71 -5.50
C GLY A 360 -17.76 21.91 -4.00
N LEU A 361 -18.94 22.36 -3.56
CA LEU A 361 -19.24 22.61 -2.15
C LEU A 361 -19.37 21.29 -1.39
N GLN A 362 -18.42 21.02 -0.49
CA GLN A 362 -18.33 19.76 0.25
C GLN A 362 -19.00 19.85 1.62
N THR A 363 -18.83 20.96 2.34
CA THR A 363 -19.49 21.18 3.64
C THR A 363 -19.42 22.65 4.07
N GLU A 364 -20.22 23.01 5.07
CA GLU A 364 -20.18 24.30 5.77
C GLU A 364 -19.95 24.03 7.26
N LEU A 365 -18.97 24.73 7.82
CA LEU A 365 -18.61 24.61 9.23
C LEU A 365 -19.56 25.46 10.07
N ALA A 366 -19.71 25.11 11.35
CA ALA A 366 -20.45 25.94 12.31
C ALA A 366 -19.89 27.38 12.43
N SER A 367 -18.63 27.57 12.05
CA SER A 367 -18.00 28.89 11.97
C SER A 367 -18.53 29.77 10.82
N GLY A 368 -19.29 29.21 9.88
CA GLY A 368 -19.72 29.84 8.63
C GLY A 368 -18.72 29.69 7.47
N ALA A 369 -17.51 29.18 7.74
CA ALA A 369 -16.57 28.83 6.67
C ALA A 369 -17.11 27.69 5.81
N VAL A 370 -16.77 27.70 4.51
CA VAL A 370 -17.19 26.63 3.60
C VAL A 370 -16.00 25.88 3.03
N VAL A 371 -16.17 24.59 2.84
CA VAL A 371 -15.17 23.73 2.20
C VAL A 371 -15.56 23.53 0.75
N VAL A 372 -14.68 23.94 -0.17
CA VAL A 372 -14.82 23.71 -1.61
C VAL A 372 -13.58 23.02 -2.11
N ASP A 373 -13.73 21.87 -2.77
CA ASP A 373 -12.62 21.10 -3.35
C ASP A 373 -11.42 20.92 -2.37
N GLY A 374 -11.73 20.64 -1.11
CA GLY A 374 -10.77 20.38 -0.03
C GLY A 374 -10.13 21.59 0.62
N GLN A 375 -10.53 22.81 0.28
CA GLN A 375 -9.99 24.05 0.87
C GLN A 375 -11.06 24.87 1.57
N LEU A 376 -10.64 25.64 2.58
CA LEU A 376 -11.53 26.52 3.33
C LEU A 376 -11.64 27.89 2.68
N TYR A 377 -12.88 28.36 2.50
CA TYR A 377 -13.21 29.65 1.93
C TYR A 377 -14.15 30.45 2.84
N CYS A 378 -14.18 31.76 2.65
CA CYS A 378 -15.17 32.62 3.28
C CYS A 378 -16.60 32.34 2.74
N PRO A 379 -17.66 32.70 3.50
CA PRO A 379 -19.04 32.33 3.14
C PRO A 379 -19.52 32.85 1.77
N VAL A 380 -18.92 33.94 1.28
CA VAL A 380 -19.19 34.55 -0.04
C VAL A 380 -19.04 33.56 -1.18
N MET A 381 -18.20 32.54 -0.99
CA MET A 381 -18.03 31.46 -1.97
C MET A 381 -19.38 30.81 -2.37
N LYS A 382 -20.37 30.73 -1.46
CA LYS A 382 -21.71 30.20 -1.76
C LYS A 382 -22.51 31.04 -2.75
N ALA A 383 -22.27 32.35 -2.80
CA ALA A 383 -22.95 33.24 -3.75
C ALA A 383 -22.33 33.16 -5.16
N ARG A 384 -21.11 32.59 -5.28
CA ARG A 384 -20.35 32.53 -6.55
C ARG A 384 -20.31 31.11 -7.11
N GLN A 385 -21.44 30.63 -7.62
CA GLN A 385 -21.59 29.25 -8.09
C GLN A 385 -20.62 28.85 -9.20
N ARG A 386 -20.24 29.77 -10.11
CA ARG A 386 -19.20 29.52 -11.12
C ARG A 386 -17.84 29.21 -10.48
N LEU A 387 -17.52 29.86 -9.36
CA LEU A 387 -16.33 29.52 -8.59
C LEU A 387 -16.54 28.18 -7.90
N VAL A 388 -17.66 27.93 -7.23
CA VAL A 388 -17.91 26.63 -6.55
C VAL A 388 -17.77 25.45 -7.52
N ASN A 389 -18.35 25.53 -8.70
CA ASN A 389 -18.46 24.40 -9.63
C ASN A 389 -17.30 24.28 -10.62
N ALA A 390 -16.37 25.24 -10.66
CA ALA A 390 -15.29 25.31 -11.67
C ALA A 390 -14.60 23.96 -11.95
N THR A 391 -14.25 23.21 -10.92
CA THR A 391 -13.59 21.89 -11.07
C THR A 391 -14.50 20.83 -11.67
N ALA A 392 -15.76 20.78 -11.23
CA ALA A 392 -16.73 19.84 -11.76
C ALA A 392 -17.06 20.17 -13.23
N ASP A 393 -17.22 21.45 -13.55
CA ASP A 393 -17.47 21.95 -14.90
C ASP A 393 -16.30 21.62 -15.83
N PHE A 394 -15.06 21.80 -15.38
CA PHE A 394 -13.87 21.42 -16.14
C PHE A 394 -13.80 19.90 -16.38
N GLN A 395 -14.02 19.08 -15.35
CA GLN A 395 -14.01 17.62 -15.50
C GLN A 395 -15.14 17.08 -16.40
N ASN A 396 -16.21 17.85 -16.56
CA ASN A 396 -17.32 17.54 -17.44
C ASN A 396 -17.16 18.15 -18.85
N GLY A 397 -16.07 18.89 -19.11
CA GLY A 397 -15.81 19.54 -20.39
C GLY A 397 -16.70 20.76 -20.67
N ALA A 398 -17.33 21.33 -19.64
CA ALA A 398 -18.18 22.51 -19.77
C ALA A 398 -17.38 23.83 -19.83
N ILE A 399 -16.15 23.83 -19.33
CA ILE A 399 -15.20 24.96 -19.44
C ILE A 399 -13.84 24.45 -19.89
N GLU A 400 -13.08 25.33 -20.54
CA GLU A 400 -11.73 25.04 -21.02
C GLU A 400 -10.67 25.19 -19.93
N GLU A 401 -9.49 24.59 -20.13
CA GLU A 401 -8.40 24.57 -19.14
C GLU A 401 -7.95 25.98 -18.71
N ASN A 402 -7.85 26.92 -19.65
CA ASN A 402 -7.46 28.30 -19.36
C ASN A 402 -8.48 29.02 -18.47
N GLU A 403 -9.77 28.80 -18.73
CA GLU A 403 -10.85 29.35 -17.92
C GLU A 403 -10.85 28.72 -16.53
N TYR A 404 -10.68 27.40 -16.45
CA TYR A 404 -10.60 26.68 -15.19
C TYR A 404 -9.49 27.23 -14.27
N TYR A 405 -8.27 27.40 -14.77
CA TYR A 405 -7.20 27.98 -13.96
C TYR A 405 -7.44 29.44 -13.58
N ALA A 406 -8.09 30.23 -14.45
CA ALA A 406 -8.49 31.60 -14.11
C ALA A 406 -9.48 31.63 -12.95
N LEU A 407 -10.47 30.73 -12.93
CA LEU A 407 -11.42 30.57 -11.83
C LEU A 407 -10.73 30.11 -10.54
N LEU A 408 -9.75 29.20 -10.62
CA LEU A 408 -8.97 28.78 -9.44
C LEU A 408 -8.16 29.94 -8.81
N GLU A 409 -7.56 30.80 -9.63
CA GLU A 409 -6.88 32.00 -9.14
C GLU A 409 -7.86 33.02 -8.54
N GLU A 410 -9.10 33.11 -9.06
CA GLU A 410 -10.15 33.90 -8.42
C GLU A 410 -10.56 33.32 -7.07
N ARG A 411 -10.77 31.99 -6.96
CA ARG A 411 -11.07 31.30 -5.70
C ARG A 411 -10.04 31.61 -4.63
N LYS A 412 -8.75 31.61 -4.98
CA LYS A 412 -7.63 31.86 -4.06
C LYS A 412 -7.75 33.19 -3.30
N LYS A 413 -8.41 34.20 -3.87
CA LYS A 413 -8.70 35.48 -3.19
C LYS A 413 -9.67 35.35 -2.02
N LEU A 414 -10.56 34.34 -2.08
CA LEU A 414 -11.60 34.06 -1.10
C LEU A 414 -11.21 32.97 -0.09
N GLN A 415 -10.05 32.33 -0.28
CA GLN A 415 -9.54 31.27 0.58
C GLN A 415 -9.20 31.82 1.96
N LEU A 416 -9.55 31.08 3.02
CA LEU A 416 -9.15 31.44 4.38
C LEU A 416 -7.62 31.35 4.51
N VAL A 417 -7.04 32.31 5.22
CA VAL A 417 -5.60 32.39 5.41
C VAL A 417 -5.20 31.58 6.65
N PRO A 418 -4.37 30.53 6.51
CA PRO A 418 -3.90 29.76 7.66
C PRO A 418 -3.01 30.63 8.56
N LEU A 419 -3.24 30.53 9.87
CA LEU A 419 -2.43 31.18 10.90
C LEU A 419 -1.54 30.12 11.56
N GLY A 420 -0.35 29.92 10.97
CA GLY A 420 0.60 28.90 11.42
C GLY A 420 0.26 27.49 10.91
N LYS A 421 1.05 26.52 11.37
CA LYS A 421 0.85 25.09 11.08
C LYS A 421 -0.20 24.47 12.01
N PRO A 422 -0.81 23.34 11.62
CA PRO A 422 -1.60 22.54 12.56
C PRO A 422 -0.83 22.23 13.84
N VAL A 423 -1.50 22.31 14.98
CA VAL A 423 -0.93 22.01 16.28
C VAL A 423 -0.68 20.50 16.36
N LYS A 424 0.55 20.12 16.75
CA LYS A 424 0.95 18.71 16.87
C LYS A 424 0.20 18.08 18.05
N GLY A 425 -0.36 16.88 17.86
CA GLY A 425 -1.11 16.14 18.87
C GLY A 425 -2.63 16.27 18.76
N ASP A 426 -3.15 17.42 18.32
CA ASP A 426 -4.59 17.63 18.12
C ASP A 426 -4.97 17.83 16.63
N GLY A 427 -4.05 18.31 15.80
CA GLY A 427 -4.27 18.64 14.39
C GLY A 427 -5.07 19.93 14.18
N LYS A 428 -5.32 20.72 15.23
CA LYS A 428 -6.11 21.95 15.15
C LYS A 428 -5.36 23.03 14.41
N GLN A 429 -6.05 23.84 13.62
CA GLN A 429 -5.43 24.94 12.91
C GLN A 429 -6.29 26.20 12.95
N ARG A 430 -5.63 27.34 13.15
CA ARG A 430 -6.29 28.64 13.14
C ARG A 430 -6.32 29.20 11.72
N PHE A 431 -7.42 29.86 11.39
CA PHE A 431 -7.62 30.51 10.10
C PHE A 431 -8.18 31.91 10.28
N GLN A 432 -7.87 32.79 9.33
CA GLN A 432 -8.37 34.16 9.28
C GLN A 432 -9.13 34.41 7.98
N CYS A 433 -10.19 35.22 8.07
CA CYS A 433 -10.90 35.72 6.89
C CYS A 433 -9.94 36.48 5.96
N PRO A 434 -9.94 36.20 4.64
CA PRO A 434 -9.03 36.83 3.68
C PRO A 434 -9.13 38.36 3.68
N ALA A 435 -10.32 38.92 3.89
CA ALA A 435 -10.57 40.36 3.98
C ALA A 435 -9.87 41.04 5.18
N ARG A 436 -9.60 40.29 6.25
CA ARG A 436 -8.92 40.77 7.47
C ARG A 436 -7.41 40.49 7.48
N SER A 437 -6.92 39.72 6.51
CA SER A 437 -5.52 39.28 6.45
C SER A 437 -4.57 40.39 5.99
N LYS A 438 -3.27 40.28 6.31
CA LYS A 438 -2.24 41.21 5.81
C LYS A 438 -2.09 41.19 4.29
N THR A 439 -2.44 40.07 3.66
CA THR A 439 -2.37 39.83 2.22
C THR A 439 -3.74 39.94 1.55
N ALA A 440 -4.69 40.65 2.17
CA ALA A 440 -6.06 40.76 1.70
C ALA A 440 -6.13 41.16 0.22
N LYS A 441 -6.83 40.33 -0.56
CA LYS A 441 -7.12 40.55 -1.98
C LYS A 441 -8.54 41.07 -2.22
N VAL A 442 -9.36 41.09 -1.17
CA VAL A 442 -10.76 41.49 -1.22
C VAL A 442 -11.09 42.52 -0.13
N THR A 443 -12.04 43.39 -0.42
CA THR A 443 -12.68 44.31 0.53
C THR A 443 -14.08 43.79 0.82
N CYS A 444 -14.42 43.58 2.09
CA CYS A 444 -15.70 43.02 2.52
C CYS A 444 -16.53 44.08 3.25
N PRO A 445 -17.83 44.26 2.91
CA PRO A 445 -18.69 45.24 3.59
C PRO A 445 -18.86 44.98 5.09
N LEU A 446 -18.72 43.73 5.53
CA LEU A 446 -18.79 43.34 6.96
C LEU A 446 -17.52 43.70 7.74
N VAL A 447 -16.45 44.15 7.09
CA VAL A 447 -15.20 44.55 7.74
C VAL A 447 -15.13 46.07 7.76
N PRO A 448 -15.21 46.73 8.94
CA PRO A 448 -15.10 48.17 9.02
C PRO A 448 -13.78 48.67 8.41
N ARG A 449 -13.83 49.82 7.74
CA ARG A 449 -12.66 50.42 7.06
C ARG A 449 -11.47 50.63 8.01
N SER A 450 -11.71 50.88 9.30
CA SER A 450 -10.67 51.01 10.33
C SER A 450 -9.93 49.71 10.63
N GLN A 451 -10.54 48.56 10.34
CA GLN A 451 -9.96 47.23 10.54
C GLN A 451 -9.32 46.67 9.27
N GLU A 452 -9.50 47.33 8.13
CA GLU A 452 -8.87 46.93 6.89
C GLU A 452 -7.35 47.11 6.95
N LYS A 453 -6.64 46.06 6.51
CA LYS A 453 -5.18 46.15 6.29
C LYS A 453 -4.91 46.70 4.89
N HIS A 454 -4.01 47.67 4.79
CA HIS A 454 -3.62 48.33 3.53
C HIS A 454 -4.83 48.82 2.69
N PRO A 455 -5.62 49.78 3.20
CA PRO A 455 -6.85 50.24 2.54
C PRO A 455 -6.61 50.89 1.15
N ASN A 456 -5.40 51.36 0.87
CA ASN A 456 -5.05 52.04 -0.38
C ASN A 456 -4.58 51.07 -1.48
N ARG A 457 -4.44 49.76 -1.20
CA ARG A 457 -4.11 48.78 -2.23
C ARG A 457 -5.37 48.43 -3.03
N PRO A 458 -5.28 48.26 -4.36
CA PRO A 458 -6.41 47.78 -5.14
C PRO A 458 -6.79 46.37 -4.68
N LYS A 459 -8.06 46.20 -4.32
CA LYS A 459 -8.67 44.94 -3.86
C LYS A 459 -10.00 44.78 -4.58
N GLU A 460 -10.41 43.54 -4.78
CA GLU A 460 -11.72 43.23 -5.31
C GLU A 460 -12.80 43.51 -4.27
N ARG A 461 -13.81 44.31 -4.61
CA ARG A 461 -14.90 44.65 -3.68
C ARG A 461 -15.98 43.57 -3.72
N LEU A 462 -16.27 42.97 -2.57
CA LEU A 462 -17.41 42.06 -2.41
C LEU A 462 -18.71 42.86 -2.26
N LEU A 463 -19.81 42.35 -2.81
CA LEU A 463 -21.11 43.01 -2.76
C LEU A 463 -21.85 42.72 -1.45
N GLU A 464 -22.72 43.64 -1.04
CA GLU A 464 -23.61 43.46 0.13
C GLU A 464 -24.51 42.21 -0.05
N SER A 465 -24.93 41.94 -1.28
CA SER A 465 -25.77 40.79 -1.63
C SER A 465 -25.03 39.45 -1.61
N GLU A 466 -23.69 39.45 -1.61
CA GLU A 466 -22.87 38.23 -1.60
C GLU A 466 -22.49 37.78 -0.20
N VAL A 467 -22.55 38.68 0.79
CA VAL A 467 -22.17 38.39 2.18
C VAL A 467 -23.38 37.95 3.01
N PRO A 468 -23.18 37.17 4.08
CA PRO A 468 -24.25 36.89 5.04
C PRO A 468 -24.79 38.19 5.65
N THR A 469 -26.10 38.24 5.89
CA THR A 469 -26.71 39.33 6.67
C THR A 469 -26.15 39.33 8.10
N SER A 470 -26.15 40.50 8.76
CA SER A 470 -25.52 40.69 10.07
C SER A 470 -25.95 39.65 11.13
N GLY A 471 -27.23 39.27 11.16
CA GLY A 471 -27.77 38.25 12.06
C GLY A 471 -27.44 36.79 11.70
N MET A 472 -26.91 36.54 10.50
CA MET A 472 -26.51 35.22 10.00
C MET A 472 -24.97 35.10 9.87
N CYS A 473 -24.23 36.07 10.39
CA CYS A 473 -22.77 36.06 10.35
C CYS A 473 -22.20 35.01 11.30
N GLY A 474 -21.63 33.94 10.72
CA GLY A 474 -20.82 32.99 11.47
C GLY A 474 -19.55 33.61 12.04
N SER A 475 -18.91 32.92 12.98
CA SER A 475 -17.66 33.35 13.64
C SER A 475 -16.53 33.75 12.67
N VAL A 476 -16.48 33.18 11.46
CA VAL A 476 -15.48 33.53 10.44
C VAL A 476 -15.59 34.99 9.97
N CYS A 477 -16.80 35.57 9.99
CA CYS A 477 -17.05 36.95 9.61
C CYS A 477 -16.89 37.91 10.79
N SER A 478 -17.32 37.50 11.98
CA SER A 478 -17.37 38.36 13.18
C SER A 478 -16.09 38.38 14.00
N GLN A 479 -15.30 37.29 14.00
CA GLN A 479 -14.07 37.18 14.79
C GLN A 479 -12.81 37.50 13.95
N THR A 480 -11.70 37.76 14.65
CA THR A 480 -10.39 37.97 13.99
C THR A 480 -9.85 36.69 13.35
N SER A 481 -10.11 35.55 13.98
CA SER A 481 -9.71 34.22 13.52
C SER A 481 -10.63 33.16 14.09
N ILE A 482 -10.78 32.05 13.37
CA ILE A 482 -11.47 30.83 13.84
C ILE A 482 -10.45 29.71 14.09
N THR A 483 -10.83 28.72 14.88
CA THR A 483 -10.05 27.49 15.07
C THR A 483 -10.84 26.31 14.55
N VAL A 484 -10.27 25.59 13.58
CA VAL A 484 -10.83 24.36 13.03
C VAL A 484 -10.30 23.19 13.86
N GLN A 485 -11.20 22.42 14.47
CA GLN A 485 -10.92 21.46 15.55
C GLN A 485 -10.38 20.10 15.09
N ASN A 486 -10.15 19.89 13.78
CA ASN A 486 -9.80 18.59 13.19
C ASN A 486 -10.79 17.48 13.60
N THR A 487 -12.09 17.78 13.50
CA THR A 487 -13.18 16.83 13.73
C THR A 487 -13.98 16.62 12.44
N PRO A 488 -14.78 15.54 12.34
CA PRO A 488 -15.66 15.29 11.20
C PRO A 488 -16.58 16.48 10.88
N GLU A 489 -17.14 17.11 11.91
CA GLU A 489 -18.05 18.26 11.82
C GLU A 489 -17.34 19.50 11.26
N ASP A 490 -16.03 19.60 11.51
CA ASP A 490 -15.16 20.66 11.00
C ASP A 490 -14.52 20.31 9.63
N GLY A 491 -15.15 19.40 8.88
CA GLY A 491 -14.76 19.06 7.52
C GLY A 491 -13.49 18.21 7.41
N ALA A 492 -13.01 17.60 8.50
CA ALA A 492 -11.78 16.81 8.52
C ALA A 492 -11.73 15.70 7.46
N LYS A 493 -12.87 15.24 6.96
CA LYS A 493 -12.96 14.27 5.86
C LYS A 493 -12.32 14.79 4.56
N PHE A 494 -12.52 16.07 4.25
CA PHE A 494 -12.21 16.67 2.96
C PHE A 494 -11.04 17.64 2.99
N LEU A 495 -10.70 18.23 4.14
CA LEU A 495 -9.67 19.27 4.18
C LEU A 495 -8.29 18.78 3.74
N SER A 496 -7.70 19.45 2.75
CA SER A 496 -6.31 19.33 2.34
C SER A 496 -5.49 20.47 2.94
N GLN A 497 -4.38 20.15 3.60
CA GLN A 497 -3.40 21.14 4.09
C GLN A 497 -2.42 21.58 3.00
N GLY A 498 -2.46 20.93 1.84
CA GLY A 498 -1.59 21.20 0.69
C GLY A 498 -2.13 22.28 -0.25
N ALA A 499 -1.66 22.24 -1.49
CA ALA A 499 -2.18 23.13 -2.54
C ALA A 499 -3.69 22.86 -2.80
N PRO A 500 -4.47 23.88 -3.22
CA PRO A 500 -5.87 23.68 -3.60
C PRO A 500 -6.01 22.63 -4.69
N TYR A 501 -7.04 21.77 -4.57
CA TYR A 501 -7.25 20.68 -5.50
C TYR A 501 -7.31 21.16 -6.95
N GLY A 502 -6.71 20.37 -7.85
CA GLY A 502 -6.70 20.62 -9.28
C GLY A 502 -5.79 21.76 -9.78
N THR A 503 -5.19 22.55 -8.88
CA THR A 503 -4.11 23.49 -9.24
C THR A 503 -2.87 22.74 -9.78
N LYS A 504 -2.01 23.44 -10.52
CA LYS A 504 -0.76 22.86 -11.04
C LYS A 504 0.16 22.38 -9.90
N GLU A 505 0.18 23.12 -8.80
CA GLU A 505 0.91 22.76 -7.59
C GLU A 505 0.36 21.49 -6.95
N TRP A 506 -0.97 21.35 -6.87
CA TRP A 506 -1.61 20.11 -6.40
C TRP A 506 -1.30 18.93 -7.31
N GLN A 507 -1.39 19.11 -8.63
CA GLN A 507 -1.05 18.07 -9.61
C GLN A 507 0.40 17.62 -9.43
N GLN A 508 1.34 18.55 -9.31
CA GLN A 508 2.75 18.24 -9.07
C GLN A 508 2.94 17.46 -7.76
N GLN A 509 2.23 17.83 -6.69
CA GLN A 509 2.31 17.14 -5.41
C GLN A 509 1.70 15.73 -5.50
N TYR A 510 0.49 15.60 -6.05
CA TYR A 510 -0.27 14.35 -6.14
C TYR A 510 0.36 13.35 -7.11
N HIS A 511 0.92 13.80 -8.24
CA HIS A 511 1.61 12.91 -9.21
C HIS A 511 2.85 12.21 -8.62
N ARG A 512 3.40 12.69 -7.50
CA ARG A 512 4.47 11.97 -6.79
C ARG A 512 4.00 10.62 -6.26
N ARG A 513 2.69 10.41 -6.08
CA ARG A 513 2.12 9.09 -5.76
C ARG A 513 2.55 8.02 -6.78
N ASN A 514 2.78 8.36 -8.05
CA ASN A 514 3.17 7.40 -9.09
C ASN A 514 4.44 6.60 -8.74
N THR A 515 5.29 7.11 -7.84
CA THR A 515 6.43 6.35 -7.33
C THR A 515 5.99 5.05 -6.63
N ILE A 516 4.86 5.03 -5.93
CA ILE A 516 4.34 3.81 -5.29
C ILE A 516 3.94 2.76 -6.31
N GLU A 517 3.42 3.17 -7.47
CA GLU A 517 3.11 2.28 -8.58
C GLU A 517 4.39 1.63 -9.11
N SER A 518 5.49 2.39 -9.17
CA SER A 518 6.81 1.84 -9.48
C SER A 518 7.31 0.84 -8.42
N ARG A 519 7.01 1.04 -7.13
CA ARG A 519 7.36 0.07 -6.07
C ARG A 519 6.52 -1.20 -6.16
N ASN A 520 5.21 -1.05 -6.37
CA ASN A 520 4.30 -2.14 -6.63
C ASN A 520 4.77 -2.96 -7.85
N ASP A 521 5.15 -2.30 -8.94
CA ASP A 521 5.72 -2.98 -10.11
C ASP A 521 7.03 -3.70 -9.77
N ARG A 522 7.95 -3.09 -9.02
CA ARG A 522 9.20 -3.75 -8.63
C ARG A 522 8.98 -5.02 -7.82
N VAL A 523 7.96 -5.06 -6.98
CA VAL A 523 7.60 -6.28 -6.26
C VAL A 523 6.96 -7.29 -7.23
N LYS A 524 6.06 -6.84 -8.13
CA LYS A 524 5.26 -7.74 -8.96
C LYS A 524 5.95 -8.27 -10.21
N SER A 525 6.60 -7.41 -10.98
CA SER A 525 6.99 -7.70 -12.36
C SER A 525 8.16 -8.66 -12.44
N SER A 526 8.14 -9.53 -13.45
CA SER A 526 9.21 -10.51 -13.73
C SER A 526 10.55 -9.87 -14.05
N ARG A 527 10.55 -8.60 -14.50
CA ARG A 527 11.76 -7.79 -14.70
C ARG A 527 12.49 -7.50 -13.38
N HIS A 528 11.78 -7.57 -12.26
CA HIS A 528 12.28 -7.25 -10.93
C HIS A 528 12.22 -8.46 -10.00
N GLN A 529 11.23 -8.56 -9.10
CA GLN A 529 11.11 -9.63 -8.12
C GLN A 529 10.18 -10.78 -8.57
N GLY A 530 9.34 -10.57 -9.58
CA GLY A 530 8.46 -11.60 -10.13
C GLY A 530 7.33 -12.07 -9.21
N HIS A 531 7.11 -11.41 -8.07
CA HIS A 531 6.15 -11.87 -7.05
C HIS A 531 4.68 -11.85 -7.53
N GLY A 532 4.39 -11.12 -8.60
CA GLY A 532 3.08 -11.09 -9.24
C GLY A 532 2.70 -12.43 -9.87
N ASP A 533 3.68 -13.25 -10.24
CA ASP A 533 3.46 -14.60 -10.73
C ASP A 533 3.16 -15.56 -9.55
N PRO A 534 1.95 -16.15 -9.47
CA PRO A 534 1.62 -17.08 -8.39
C PRO A 534 2.51 -18.33 -8.35
N THR A 535 3.13 -18.73 -9.48
CA THR A 535 4.02 -19.90 -9.53
C THR A 535 5.31 -19.71 -8.73
N MET A 536 5.66 -18.46 -8.42
CA MET A 536 6.82 -18.12 -7.60
C MET A 536 6.59 -18.35 -6.10
N ARG A 537 5.36 -18.67 -5.66
CA ARG A 537 4.97 -18.73 -4.23
C ARG A 537 3.74 -19.62 -3.98
N LEU A 538 3.93 -20.91 -4.14
CA LEU A 538 2.84 -21.91 -4.07
C LEU A 538 2.43 -22.35 -2.66
N MET A 539 3.10 -21.85 -1.61
CA MET A 539 2.72 -22.19 -0.23
C MET A 539 1.33 -21.62 0.10
N ARG A 540 0.40 -22.52 0.46
CA ARG A 540 -1.00 -22.20 0.82
C ARG A 540 -1.09 -21.51 2.17
N GLY A 541 -2.12 -20.70 2.39
CA GLY A 541 -2.42 -20.06 3.69
C GLY A 541 -2.15 -18.56 3.68
N TRP A 542 -2.86 -17.82 4.53
CA TRP A 542 -2.79 -16.37 4.57
C TRP A 542 -1.38 -15.89 4.95
N ALA A 543 -0.81 -16.48 6.00
CA ALA A 543 0.52 -16.11 6.49
C ALA A 543 1.63 -16.42 5.47
N ALA A 544 1.52 -17.51 4.69
CA ALA A 544 2.51 -17.81 3.66
C ALA A 544 2.55 -16.72 2.58
N GLN A 545 1.37 -16.27 2.13
CA GLN A 545 1.27 -15.24 1.11
C GLN A 545 1.79 -13.89 1.65
N ALA A 546 1.40 -13.51 2.87
CA ALA A 546 1.88 -12.30 3.53
C ALA A 546 3.41 -12.29 3.72
N ILE A 547 3.98 -13.36 4.28
CA ILE A 547 5.43 -13.49 4.50
C ILE A 547 6.16 -13.42 3.17
N SER A 548 5.69 -14.14 2.15
CA SER A 548 6.33 -14.12 0.84
C SER A 548 6.33 -12.71 0.21
N ALA A 549 5.27 -11.93 0.45
CA ALA A 549 5.16 -10.57 -0.06
C ALA A 549 6.18 -9.63 0.60
N VAL A 550 6.37 -9.72 1.93
CA VAL A 550 7.42 -8.92 2.60
C VAL A 550 8.82 -9.35 2.19
N MET A 551 9.10 -10.64 1.97
CA MET A 551 10.41 -11.08 1.47
C MET A 551 10.73 -10.44 0.11
N SER A 552 9.75 -10.36 -0.79
CA SER A 552 9.91 -9.68 -2.08
C SER A 552 10.04 -8.16 -1.94
N ALA A 553 9.32 -7.54 -0.99
CA ALA A 553 9.45 -6.11 -0.72
C ALA A 553 10.83 -5.74 -0.14
N VAL A 554 11.36 -6.57 0.77
CA VAL A 554 12.73 -6.51 1.27
C VAL A 554 13.73 -6.55 0.11
N ALA A 555 13.60 -7.54 -0.78
CA ALA A 555 14.48 -7.65 -1.93
C ALA A 555 14.36 -6.47 -2.91
N ALA A 556 13.16 -5.88 -3.04
CA ALA A 556 12.95 -4.66 -3.82
C ALA A 556 13.71 -3.46 -3.21
N ASN A 557 13.67 -3.28 -1.88
CA ASN A 557 14.45 -2.26 -1.18
C ASN A 557 15.96 -2.44 -1.37
N ILE A 558 16.49 -3.65 -1.20
CA ILE A 558 17.92 -3.92 -1.42
C ILE A 558 18.33 -3.61 -2.86
N GLY A 559 17.49 -3.96 -3.84
CA GLY A 559 17.72 -3.60 -5.23
C GLY A 559 17.71 -2.09 -5.49
N LEU A 560 16.94 -1.31 -4.73
CA LEU A 560 16.91 0.16 -4.81
C LEU A 560 18.16 0.79 -4.21
N LEU A 561 18.58 0.33 -3.03
CA LEU A 561 19.84 0.75 -2.40
C LEU A 561 21.04 0.48 -3.31
N SER A 562 21.04 -0.68 -3.98
CA SER A 562 22.09 -1.07 -4.92
C SER A 562 22.07 -0.28 -6.25
N ALA A 563 20.94 0.33 -6.59
CA ALA A 563 20.83 1.22 -7.74
C ALA A 563 21.33 2.64 -7.40
N GLU A 564 21.00 3.14 -6.21
CA GLU A 564 21.50 4.42 -5.70
C GLU A 564 23.03 4.44 -5.60
N SER A 565 23.64 3.37 -5.09
CA SER A 565 25.10 3.28 -5.02
C SER A 565 25.76 3.35 -6.40
N ARG A 566 25.11 2.82 -7.44
CA ARG A 566 25.56 2.91 -8.84
C ARG A 566 25.41 4.30 -9.44
N TRP A 567 24.42 5.09 -9.02
CA TRP A 567 24.28 6.49 -9.45
C TRP A 567 25.46 7.37 -9.01
N ARG A 568 26.23 6.93 -8.02
CA ARG A 568 27.39 7.66 -7.48
C ARG A 568 28.68 7.43 -8.25
N PHE A 569 28.70 6.46 -9.17
CA PHE A 569 29.82 6.26 -10.07
C PHE A 569 29.53 6.94 -11.41
N PRO A 570 30.48 7.70 -11.99
CA PRO A 570 30.28 8.27 -13.32
C PRO A 570 30.00 7.12 -14.29
N LYS A 571 28.85 7.20 -14.99
CA LYS A 571 28.57 6.29 -16.10
C LYS A 571 29.75 6.38 -17.06
N LYS A 572 30.38 5.23 -17.41
CA LYS A 572 31.27 5.21 -18.58
C LYS A 572 30.48 5.81 -19.74
N PRO A 573 31.07 6.73 -20.53
CA PRO A 573 30.37 7.33 -21.66
C PRO A 573 29.78 6.21 -22.50
N THR A 574 28.47 6.31 -22.74
CA THR A 574 27.76 5.39 -23.62
C THR A 574 28.49 5.42 -24.96
N PRO A 575 28.95 4.27 -25.50
CA PRO A 575 29.40 4.26 -26.89
C PRO A 575 28.25 4.80 -27.75
N PRO A 576 28.54 5.58 -28.80
CA PRO A 576 27.52 6.23 -29.60
C PRO A 576 26.47 5.20 -30.03
N THR A 577 25.22 5.45 -29.66
CA THR A 577 24.08 4.70 -30.15
C THR A 577 24.14 4.67 -31.67
N THR A 578 24.14 3.47 -32.24
CA THR A 578 23.84 3.26 -33.66
C THR A 578 22.60 4.08 -34.01
N PRO A 579 22.58 4.79 -35.16
CA PRO A 579 21.44 5.63 -35.53
C PRO A 579 20.13 4.83 -35.44
N PRO A 580 19.03 5.45 -34.96
CA PRO A 580 17.75 4.76 -34.91
C PRO A 580 17.38 4.33 -36.34
N ASP A 581 17.13 3.04 -36.51
CA ASP A 581 16.58 2.50 -37.74
C ASP A 581 15.37 3.34 -38.15
N GLY A 582 15.42 3.77 -39.42
CA GLY A 582 14.48 4.71 -40.00
C GLY A 582 13.03 4.37 -39.66
N ARG A 583 12.32 5.40 -39.18
CA ARG A 583 10.88 5.47 -39.03
C ARG A 583 10.22 4.80 -40.24
N LYS A 584 9.64 3.60 -40.09
CA LYS A 584 8.79 2.98 -41.10
C LYS A 584 7.65 3.96 -41.40
N THR A 585 7.73 4.60 -42.55
CA THR A 585 6.67 5.43 -43.10
C THR A 585 5.42 4.56 -43.23
N ARG A 586 4.33 5.00 -42.61
CA ARG A 586 3.00 4.42 -42.82
C ARG A 586 2.69 4.52 -44.31
N GLY A 587 2.77 3.38 -45.00
CA GLY A 587 2.30 3.22 -46.36
C GLY A 587 0.80 3.46 -46.40
N ARG A 588 0.42 4.43 -47.22
CA ARG A 588 -0.92 4.84 -47.60
C ARG A 588 -1.77 3.61 -47.94
N GLU A 589 -2.88 3.41 -47.22
CA GLU A 589 -3.92 2.45 -47.60
C GLU A 589 -4.41 2.79 -49.01
N ARG A 590 -4.21 1.86 -49.95
CA ARG A 590 -4.94 1.80 -51.21
C ARG A 590 -5.97 0.68 -51.05
N GLU A 591 -7.22 1.06 -51.23
CA GLU A 591 -8.37 0.17 -51.37
C GLU A 591 -8.15 -0.85 -52.49
N GLY A 592 -8.78 -2.02 -52.32
CA GLY A 592 -9.17 -2.88 -53.44
C GLY A 592 -8.50 -4.26 -53.49
N ALA A 593 -9.22 -5.27 -52.99
CA ALA A 593 -9.65 -6.46 -53.75
C ALA A 593 -9.78 -7.69 -52.85
N GLN A 594 -11.02 -8.18 -52.70
CA GLN A 594 -11.36 -9.50 -52.19
C GLN A 594 -10.93 -10.60 -53.17
N ALA A 595 -10.44 -11.72 -52.65
CA ALA A 595 -10.51 -13.11 -53.17
C ALA A 595 -9.62 -14.01 -52.26
N ASN A 596 -9.93 -15.24 -51.83
CA ASN A 596 -11.02 -16.19 -52.09
C ASN A 596 -10.99 -17.26 -50.94
N PRO A 597 -12.09 -17.86 -50.46
CA PRO A 597 -12.14 -18.77 -49.29
C PRO A 597 -11.51 -20.17 -49.44
N ASN A 598 -10.67 -20.43 -50.46
CA ASN A 598 -10.22 -21.78 -50.84
C ASN A 598 -8.69 -21.91 -51.01
N ALA A 599 -7.90 -21.32 -50.11
CA ALA A 599 -6.45 -21.58 -50.08
C ALA A 599 -6.13 -22.83 -49.23
N PRO A 600 -5.33 -23.80 -49.75
CA PRO A 600 -5.07 -25.09 -49.10
C PRO A 600 -4.13 -24.99 -47.88
N PRO A 601 -4.19 -25.96 -46.93
CA PRO A 601 -3.43 -25.92 -45.68
C PRO A 601 -1.95 -26.26 -45.90
N LEU A 602 -1.06 -25.56 -45.18
CA LEU A 602 0.36 -25.93 -45.09
C LEU A 602 0.56 -26.92 -43.92
N ALA A 603 0.73 -28.20 -44.28
CA ALA A 603 1.43 -29.23 -43.48
C ALA A 603 2.96 -28.96 -43.53
N ALA A 604 3.82 -29.36 -42.59
CA ALA A 604 3.77 -30.39 -41.54
C ALA A 604 4.45 -29.91 -40.25
#